data_AF-A0A966BJ10-F1
#
_entry.id   AF-A0A966BJ10-F1
#
_cell.length_a   1.000
_cell.length_b   1.000
_cell.length_c   1.000
_cell.angle_alpha   90.00
_cell.angle_beta   90.00
_cell.angle_gamma   90.00
#
_symmetry.space_group_name_H-M   'P 1'
#
loop_
_entity.id
_entity.type
_entity.pdbx_description
1 polymer ?
#
loop_
_entity_poly.entity_id
_entity_poly.type
_entity_poly.pdbx_seq_one_letter_code
_entity_poly.pdbx_strand_id
1 'polypeptide(L)'
;SAKMHSSIVSRLDQAATEIKVPILKMPCGAGHDAATFANLGVPTGMIFLRNENGSHNPDEYMSLSDFSDGAKLLMRFCLQPPDIAK
;
A
#
# COMPACT_ATOMS: atom_id res chain seq x y z
N SER A 1 9.21 14.94 5.70
CA SER A 1 8.61 13.59 5.71
C SER A 1 8.32 13.19 4.28
N ALA A 2 8.55 11.92 3.92
CA ALA A 2 8.27 11.42 2.57
C ALA A 2 6.76 11.51 2.26
N LYS A 3 6.41 11.87 1.02
CA LYS A 3 5.01 11.92 0.55
C LYS A 3 4.79 10.86 -0.52
N MET A 4 3.75 10.06 -0.35
CA MET A 4 3.33 9.11 -1.38
C MET A 4 2.71 9.86 -2.57
N HIS A 5 2.97 9.38 -3.78
CA HIS A 5 2.54 9.99 -5.03
C HIS A 5 1.02 9.92 -5.15
N SER A 6 0.38 11.08 -5.36
CA SER A 6 -1.09 11.19 -5.34
C SER A 6 -1.77 10.30 -6.38
N SER A 7 -1.25 10.21 -7.60
CA SER A 7 -1.82 9.33 -8.64
C SER A 7 -1.73 7.85 -8.28
N ILE A 8 -0.68 7.43 -7.57
CA ILE A 8 -0.55 6.03 -7.11
C ILE A 8 -1.58 5.76 -6.00
N VAL A 9 -1.67 6.65 -5.01
CA VAL A 9 -2.64 6.52 -3.91
C VAL A 9 -4.07 6.52 -4.43
N SER A 10 -4.41 7.43 -5.36
CA SER A 10 -5.74 7.48 -5.99
C SER A 10 -6.04 6.22 -6.78
N ARG A 11 -5.04 5.66 -7.47
CA ARG A 11 -5.24 4.44 -8.25
C ARG A 11 -5.40 3.21 -7.37
N LEU A 12 -4.69 3.13 -6.24
CA LEU A 12 -4.91 2.10 -5.21
C LEU A 12 -6.33 2.19 -4.64
N ASP A 13 -6.82 3.40 -4.38
CA ASP A 13 -8.19 3.65 -3.88
C ASP A 13 -9.27 3.15 -4.86
N GLN A 14 -9.08 3.46 -6.14
CA GLN A 14 -9.92 2.94 -7.21
C GLN A 14 -9.84 1.41 -7.33
N ALA A 15 -8.62 0.84 -7.26
CA ALA A 15 -8.41 -0.60 -7.35
C ALA A 15 -9.17 -1.35 -6.25
N ALA A 16 -9.08 -0.84 -5.02
CA ALA A 16 -9.77 -1.39 -3.85
C ALA A 16 -11.29 -1.35 -4.03
N THR A 17 -11.83 -0.23 -4.54
CA THR A 17 -13.25 -0.07 -4.84
C THR A 17 -13.74 -1.10 -5.86
N GLU A 18 -12.98 -1.33 -6.94
CA GLU A 18 -13.34 -2.27 -8.00
C GLU A 18 -13.40 -3.72 -7.52
N ILE A 19 -12.49 -4.12 -6.63
CA ILE A 19 -12.45 -5.47 -6.05
C ILE A 19 -13.25 -5.60 -4.76
N LYS A 20 -13.94 -4.53 -4.33
CA LYS A 20 -14.75 -4.46 -3.11
C LYS A 20 -13.99 -4.78 -1.82
N VAL A 21 -12.71 -4.39 -1.76
CA VAL A 21 -11.89 -4.50 -0.55
C VAL A 21 -11.95 -3.17 0.21
N PRO A 22 -12.38 -3.15 1.49
CA PRO A 22 -12.40 -1.92 2.27
C PRO A 22 -10.98 -1.49 2.65
N ILE A 23 -10.69 -0.20 2.49
CA ILE A 23 -9.39 0.38 2.82
C ILE A 23 -9.53 1.68 3.61
N LEU A 24 -8.43 2.08 4.27
CA LEU A 24 -8.29 3.37 4.95
C LEU A 24 -6.98 4.02 4.49
N LYS A 25 -7.00 5.33 4.26
CA LYS A 25 -5.79 6.11 3.99
C LYS A 25 -5.18 6.54 5.31
N MET A 26 -3.90 6.25 5.51
CA MET A 26 -3.20 6.60 6.75
C MET A 26 -1.73 6.95 6.48
N PRO A 27 -1.11 7.79 7.34
CA PRO A 27 0.33 7.99 7.31
C PRO A 27 1.06 6.72 7.76
N CYS A 28 2.27 6.50 7.24
CA CYS A 28 3.17 5.48 7.77
C CYS A 28 3.98 6.06 8.93
N GLY A 29 3.90 5.42 10.11
CA GLY A 29 4.66 5.82 11.30
C GLY A 29 6.08 5.22 11.40
N ALA A 30 6.44 4.32 10.49
CA ALA A 30 7.71 3.57 10.52
C ALA A 30 8.54 3.82 9.25
N GLY A 31 9.87 3.69 9.38
CA GLY A 31 10.79 3.78 8.24
C GLY A 31 10.65 2.59 7.31
N HIS A 32 10.49 2.85 6.01
CA HIS A 32 10.49 1.85 4.94
C HIS A 32 11.31 2.39 3.76
N ASP A 33 11.89 1.51 2.94
CA ASP A 33 12.66 1.89 1.75
C ASP A 33 11.87 2.78 0.78
N ALA A 34 10.54 2.60 0.74
CA ALA A 34 9.62 3.44 0.00
C ALA A 34 9.75 4.93 0.35
N ALA A 35 10.07 5.27 1.60
CA ALA A 35 10.30 6.66 1.99
C ALA A 35 11.56 7.24 1.31
N THR A 36 12.61 6.45 1.17
CA THR A 36 13.83 6.82 0.46
C THR A 36 13.54 7.07 -1.02
N PHE A 37 12.84 6.15 -1.69
CA PHE A 37 12.47 6.31 -3.10
C PHE A 37 11.60 7.55 -3.33
N ALA A 38 10.60 7.78 -2.48
CA ALA A 38 9.76 8.98 -2.55
C ALA A 38 10.58 10.27 -2.39
N ASN A 39 11.54 10.31 -1.46
CA ASN A 39 12.41 11.46 -1.26
C ASN A 39 13.37 11.72 -2.43
N LEU A 40 13.70 10.68 -3.21
CA LEU A 40 14.50 10.77 -4.44
C LEU A 40 13.65 11.14 -5.67
N GLY A 41 12.37 11.44 -5.48
CA GLY A 41 11.47 11.83 -6.58
C GLY A 41 10.89 10.65 -7.38
N VAL A 42 11.12 9.40 -6.94
CA VAL A 42 10.50 8.23 -7.57
C VAL A 42 9.03 8.16 -7.15
N PRO A 43 8.08 8.13 -8.10
CA PRO A 43 6.66 7.97 -7.81
C PRO A 43 6.42 6.70 -6.98
N THR A 44 6.00 6.87 -5.73
CA THR A 44 5.93 5.78 -4.74
C THR A 44 4.57 5.74 -4.04
N GLY A 45 4.07 4.55 -3.75
CA GLY A 45 2.91 4.31 -2.89
C GLY A 45 3.10 3.04 -2.08
N MET A 46 2.30 2.86 -1.03
CA MET A 46 2.38 1.71 -0.12
C MET A 46 0.99 1.13 0.14
N ILE A 47 0.93 -0.18 0.35
CA ILE A 47 -0.24 -0.90 0.84
C ILE A 47 0.13 -1.46 2.21
N PHE A 48 -0.73 -1.23 3.21
CA PHE A 48 -0.58 -1.81 4.54
C PHE A 48 -1.63 -2.90 4.73
N LEU A 49 -1.23 -4.00 5.34
CA LEU A 49 -2.13 -5.04 5.78
C LEU A 49 -2.31 -4.95 7.29
N ARG A 50 -3.48 -5.38 7.77
CA ARG A 50 -3.69 -5.51 9.21
C ARG A 50 -2.74 -6.56 9.75
N ASN A 51 -2.16 -6.24 10.90
CA ASN A 51 -1.25 -7.11 11.62
C ASN A 51 -1.65 -7.06 13.09
N GLU A 52 -2.05 -8.21 13.63
CA GLU A 52 -2.34 -8.39 15.04
C GLU A 52 -1.04 -8.44 15.84
N ASN A 53 -1.10 -7.95 17.09
CA ASN A 53 0.03 -7.91 18.03
C ASN A 53 1.24 -7.06 17.59
N GLY A 54 1.13 -6.31 16.48
CA GLY A 54 2.20 -5.49 15.96
C GLY A 54 3.34 -6.31 15.34
N SER A 55 4.37 -5.63 14.85
CA SER A 55 5.48 -6.27 14.15
C SER A 55 6.69 -6.53 15.04
N HIS A 56 7.66 -7.31 14.56
CA HIS A 56 8.94 -7.60 15.22
C HIS A 56 8.81 -8.31 16.57
N ASN A 57 7.85 -9.22 16.69
CA ASN A 57 7.68 -10.04 17.88
C ASN A 57 7.20 -11.46 17.51
N PRO A 58 7.38 -12.46 18.37
CA PRO A 58 6.99 -13.84 18.08
C PRO A 58 5.48 -14.05 17.88
N ASP A 59 4.64 -13.15 18.41
CA ASP A 59 3.19 -13.22 18.35
C ASP A 59 2.61 -12.41 17.16
N GLU A 60 3.47 -11.83 16.31
CA GLU A 60 3.10 -11.12 15.09
C GLU A 60 2.23 -12.01 14.20
N TYR A 61 1.04 -11.53 13.84
CA TYR A 61 0.07 -12.34 13.13
C TYR A 61 -0.73 -11.55 12.09
N MET A 62 -0.72 -12.05 10.86
CA MET A 62 -1.56 -11.55 9.77
C MET A 62 -2.55 -12.62 9.36
N SER A 63 -3.83 -12.27 9.30
CA SER A 63 -4.85 -13.20 8.82
C SER A 63 -4.64 -13.52 7.34
N LEU A 64 -4.94 -14.75 6.92
CA LEU A 64 -4.85 -15.14 5.52
C LEU A 64 -5.84 -14.35 4.64
N SER A 65 -6.96 -13.88 5.21
CA SER A 65 -7.92 -13.02 4.52
C SER A 65 -7.30 -11.66 4.21
N ASP A 66 -6.62 -11.03 5.17
CA ASP A 66 -5.95 -9.75 4.97
C ASP A 66 -4.83 -9.86 3.94
N PHE A 67 -4.05 -10.95 3.99
CA PHE A 67 -3.04 -11.26 3.00
C PHE A 67 -3.64 -11.39 1.59
N SER A 68 -4.70 -12.20 1.45
CA SER A 68 -5.40 -12.41 0.19
C SER A 68 -5.91 -11.09 -0.39
N ASP A 69 -6.53 -10.25 0.42
CA ASP A 69 -7.09 -8.96 -0.04
C ASP A 69 -5.99 -7.98 -0.44
N GLY A 70 -4.89 -7.95 0.31
CA GLY A 70 -3.67 -7.21 -0.03
C GLY A 70 -3.07 -7.61 -1.37
N ALA A 71 -2.91 -8.93 -1.58
CA ALA A 71 -2.38 -9.48 -2.82
C ALA A 71 -3.28 -9.18 -4.03
N LYS A 72 -4.62 -9.33 -3.86
CA LYS A 72 -5.59 -8.96 -4.91
C LYS A 72 -5.52 -7.47 -5.24
N LEU A 73 -5.39 -6.61 -4.24
CA LEU A 73 -5.26 -5.16 -4.45
C LEU A 73 -4.00 -4.82 -5.24
N LEU A 74 -2.86 -5.38 -4.83
CA LEU A 74 -1.58 -5.19 -5.54
C LEU A 74 -1.67 -5.69 -6.99
N MET A 75 -2.21 -6.89 -7.20
CA MET A 75 -2.43 -7.45 -8.53
C MET A 75 -3.32 -6.55 -9.39
N ARG A 76 -4.46 -6.10 -8.85
CA ARG A 76 -5.40 -5.22 -9.56
C ARG A 76 -4.75 -3.90 -9.96
N PHE A 77 -3.93 -3.32 -9.07
CA PHE A 77 -3.15 -2.12 -9.34
C PHE A 77 -2.15 -2.34 -10.46
N CYS A 78 -1.31 -3.38 -10.39
CA CYS A 78 -0.26 -3.65 -11.37
C CYS A 78 -0.79 -3.94 -12.78
N LEU A 79 -1.99 -4.54 -12.90
CA LEU A 79 -2.60 -4.81 -14.21
C LEU A 79 -3.10 -3.55 -14.92
N GLN A 80 -3.35 -2.48 -14.19
CA GLN A 80 -3.76 -1.18 -14.76
C GLN A 80 -3.13 -0.08 -13.90
N PRO A 81 -1.82 0.16 -14.00
CA PRO A 81 -1.16 1.20 -13.23
C PRO A 81 -1.68 2.58 -13.67
N PRO A 82 -1.56 3.62 -12.83
CA PRO A 82 -1.86 4.97 -13.26
C PRO A 82 -0.86 5.39 -14.34
N ASP A 83 -1.28 6.27 -15.24
CA ASP A 83 -0.32 6.95 -16.11
C ASP A 83 0.50 7.92 -15.24
N ILE A 84 1.80 7.64 -15.16
CA ILE A 84 2.77 8.47 -14.47
C ILE A 84 3.71 8.93 -15.57
N ALA A 85 3.56 10.18 -15.98
CA ALA A 85 4.45 10.79 -16.96
C ALA A 85 5.91 10.55 -16.52
N LYS A 86 6.71 10.05 -17.46
CA LYS A 86 8.14 9.80 -17.25
C LYS A 86 8.91 11.10 -17.04
#